data_AF-A0A1Q6JSP1-F1
#
_entry.id   AF-A0A1Q6JSP1-F1
#
_cell.length_a   1.000
_cell.length_b   1.000
_cell.length_c   1.000
_cell.angle_alpha   90.00
_cell.angle_beta   90.00
_cell.angle_gamma   90.00
#
_symmetry.space_group_name_H-M   'P 1'
#
loop_
_entity.id
_entity.type
_entity.pdbx_description
1 polymer ?
#
loop_
_entity_poly.entity_id
_entity_poly.type
_entity_poly.pdbx_seq_one_letter_code
_entity_poly.pdbx_strand_id
1 'polypeptide(L)'
;MHIHTHNTCGTGDMVNLKAIEAGADIVDTALSPLGNGTSQPATEPLVATLQGTPYDTGIDLEVLSEASDYFRKVADRLKADGFLSDKVLKVNIKALMYQVPGGMLSNLINQLKEQNASDKYQEVLEEVPRVRKDLGYPPLVTPTSQIVGTQAVLNVVMGERYKMVTKETKGLLHGEYGTLPAEPDPELYKKVWGDEPRITCRPADLIPPEYEKFKEEVKPYYEQEEDVLSYALFPQVATKFFEQRKAKLHGVDNVLGSKEENIHPV
;
A
#
# COMPACT_ATOMS: atom_id res chain seq x y z
N MET A 1 -20.71 12.88 0.63
CA MET A 1 -19.25 12.93 0.80
C MET A 1 -18.82 11.85 1.79
N HIS A 2 -17.84 11.04 1.41
CA HIS A 2 -17.28 9.97 2.25
C HIS A 2 -15.81 10.30 2.55
N ILE A 3 -15.46 10.42 3.82
CA ILE A 3 -14.12 10.76 4.28
C ILE A 3 -13.39 9.53 4.81
N HIS A 4 -12.18 9.34 4.30
CA HIS A 4 -11.24 8.33 4.77
C HIS A 4 -9.98 9.01 5.31
N THR A 5 -9.56 8.64 6.52
CA THR A 5 -8.32 9.13 7.11
C THR A 5 -7.68 8.07 8.00
N HIS A 6 -6.36 8.18 8.16
CA HIS A 6 -5.61 7.43 9.16
C HIS A 6 -5.33 8.31 10.38
N ASN A 7 -5.09 7.70 11.54
CA ASN A 7 -4.82 8.39 12.80
C ASN A 7 -3.32 8.43 13.14
N THR A 8 -2.44 8.38 12.13
CA THR A 8 -0.98 8.25 12.37
C THR A 8 -0.44 9.45 13.14
N CYS A 9 -0.97 10.62 12.83
CA CYS A 9 -0.58 11.89 13.42
C CYS A 9 -1.33 12.22 14.72
N GLY A 10 -2.28 11.37 15.14
CA GLY A 10 -3.18 11.65 16.27
C GLY A 10 -4.23 12.72 15.96
N THR A 11 -4.48 13.00 14.67
CA THR A 11 -5.44 14.04 14.23
C THR A 11 -6.65 13.47 13.51
N GLY A 12 -6.70 12.15 13.28
CA GLY A 12 -7.76 11.51 12.50
C GLY A 12 -9.12 11.64 13.16
N ASP A 13 -9.21 11.50 14.49
CA ASP A 13 -10.47 11.69 15.23
C ASP A 13 -11.01 13.12 15.04
N MET A 14 -10.13 14.12 15.12
CA MET A 14 -10.49 15.53 14.92
C MET A 14 -10.92 15.79 13.48
N VAL A 15 -10.24 15.19 12.50
CA VAL A 15 -10.62 15.30 11.07
C VAL A 15 -12.00 14.71 10.85
N ASN A 16 -12.28 13.51 11.37
CA ASN A 16 -13.59 12.88 11.24
C ASN A 16 -14.68 13.73 11.90
N LEU A 17 -14.47 14.19 13.13
CA LEU A 17 -15.45 15.04 13.82
C LEU A 17 -15.72 16.34 13.05
N LYS A 18 -14.68 17.03 12.57
CA LYS A 18 -14.84 18.25 11.76
C LYS A 18 -15.48 17.99 10.40
N ALA A 19 -15.23 16.84 9.79
CA ALA A 19 -15.90 16.45 8.56
C ALA A 19 -17.40 16.26 8.79
N ILE A 20 -17.79 15.58 9.88
CA ILE A 20 -19.19 15.38 10.26
C ILE A 20 -19.87 16.73 10.49
N GLU A 21 -19.26 17.61 11.29
CA GLU A 21 -19.77 18.96 11.54
C GLU A 21 -19.90 19.81 10.26
N ALA A 22 -19.08 19.53 9.24
CA ALA A 22 -19.14 20.17 7.94
C ALA A 22 -20.14 19.52 6.96
N GLY A 23 -20.83 18.45 7.36
CA GLY A 23 -21.85 17.78 6.56
C GLY A 23 -21.35 16.59 5.73
N ALA A 24 -20.27 15.92 6.13
CA ALA A 24 -19.91 14.63 5.55
C ALA A 24 -20.96 13.57 5.89
N ASP A 25 -21.36 12.75 4.91
CA ASP A 25 -22.36 11.70 5.08
C ASP A 25 -21.78 10.43 5.70
N ILE A 26 -20.51 10.14 5.41
CA ILE A 26 -19.82 8.90 5.82
C ILE A 26 -18.39 9.24 6.25
N VAL A 27 -17.92 8.64 7.34
CA VAL A 27 -16.51 8.63 7.75
C VAL A 27 -16.05 7.20 8.01
N ASP A 28 -14.80 6.89 7.68
CA ASP A 28 -14.20 5.59 7.99
C ASP A 28 -13.60 5.56 9.39
N THR A 29 -13.81 4.45 10.09
CA THR A 29 -13.22 4.11 11.38
C THR A 29 -12.81 2.64 11.42
N ALA A 30 -12.08 2.24 12.45
CA ALA A 30 -11.75 0.84 12.75
C ALA A 30 -12.01 0.55 14.23
N LEU A 31 -12.37 -0.69 14.57
CA LEU A 31 -12.53 -1.09 15.97
C LEU A 31 -11.21 -0.91 16.74
N SER A 32 -11.29 -0.43 17.98
CA SER A 32 -10.12 -0.02 18.76
C SER A 32 -8.96 -1.02 18.87
N PRO A 33 -9.14 -2.36 18.86
CA PRO A 33 -8.01 -3.29 18.90
C PRO A 33 -7.08 -3.23 17.68
N LEU A 34 -7.61 -2.80 16.53
CA LEU A 34 -6.88 -2.66 15.26
C LEU A 34 -6.97 -1.24 14.68
N GLY A 35 -7.54 -0.30 15.45
CA GLY A 35 -7.62 1.12 15.12
C GLY A 35 -6.43 1.92 15.64
N ASN A 36 -6.45 3.21 15.34
CA ASN A 36 -5.44 4.21 15.68
C ASN A 36 -4.04 3.94 15.12
N GLY A 37 -3.10 4.86 15.39
CA GLY A 37 -1.75 4.80 14.82
C GLY A 37 -1.81 4.81 13.29
N THR A 38 -1.15 3.87 12.63
CA THR A 38 -1.21 3.77 11.16
C THR A 38 -2.55 3.27 10.61
N SER A 39 -3.52 2.94 11.47
CA SER A 39 -4.89 2.58 11.10
C SER A 39 -5.83 3.80 11.15
N GLN A 40 -7.12 3.58 10.97
CA GLN A 40 -8.20 4.56 11.03
C GLN A 40 -8.51 4.95 12.48
N PRO A 41 -9.15 6.11 12.73
CA PRO A 41 -9.70 6.47 14.04
C PRO A 41 -10.56 5.35 14.65
N ALA A 42 -10.56 5.23 15.98
CA ALA A 42 -11.33 4.21 16.66
C ALA A 42 -12.85 4.46 16.54
N THR A 43 -13.62 3.43 16.22
CA THR A 43 -15.07 3.53 16.03
C THR A 43 -15.78 3.91 17.34
N GLU A 44 -15.44 3.25 18.43
CA GLU A 44 -16.17 3.31 19.69
C GLU A 44 -16.13 4.71 20.32
N PRO A 45 -14.96 5.39 20.42
CA PRO A 45 -14.91 6.77 20.90
C PRO A 45 -15.66 7.75 20.01
N LEU A 46 -15.65 7.56 18.69
CA LEU A 46 -16.36 8.44 17.77
C LEU A 46 -17.88 8.29 17.93
N VAL A 47 -18.39 7.05 17.97
CA VAL A 47 -19.81 6.78 18.21
C VAL A 47 -20.25 7.35 19.56
N ALA A 48 -19.49 7.12 20.63
CA ALA A 48 -19.79 7.68 21.94
C ALA A 48 -19.78 9.21 21.95
N THR A 49 -18.90 9.85 21.18
CA THR A 49 -18.80 11.31 21.07
C THR A 49 -20.02 11.92 20.37
N LEU A 50 -20.61 11.21 19.42
CA LEU A 50 -21.75 11.69 18.62
C LEU A 50 -23.11 11.36 19.25
N GLN A 51 -23.15 10.49 20.26
CA GLN A 51 -24.39 10.08 20.91
C GLN A 51 -25.15 11.27 21.50
N GLY A 52 -26.44 11.37 21.20
CA GLY A 52 -27.32 12.46 21.63
C GLY A 52 -27.11 13.78 20.88
N THR A 53 -26.22 13.84 19.89
CA THR A 53 -26.06 14.99 18.99
C THR A 53 -26.97 14.85 17.76
N PRO A 54 -27.12 15.89 16.91
CA PRO A 54 -27.78 15.76 15.61
C PRO A 54 -27.10 14.75 14.65
N TYR A 55 -25.87 14.33 14.97
CA TYR A 55 -25.06 13.40 14.21
C TYR A 55 -24.99 12.00 14.85
N ASP A 56 -25.88 11.70 15.79
CA ASP A 56 -25.95 10.39 16.43
C ASP A 56 -26.04 9.28 15.38
N THR A 57 -25.17 8.30 15.49
CA THR A 57 -25.08 7.19 14.53
C THR A 57 -26.16 6.13 14.75
N GLY A 58 -26.78 6.11 15.95
CA GLY A 58 -27.69 5.06 16.37
C GLY A 58 -27.04 3.68 16.57
N ILE A 59 -25.70 3.62 16.57
CA ILE A 59 -24.96 2.37 16.77
C ILE A 59 -24.86 2.07 18.26
N ASP A 60 -25.21 0.85 18.65
CA ASP A 60 -25.14 0.38 20.02
C ASP A 60 -23.68 0.15 20.47
N LEU A 61 -23.27 0.85 21.53
CA LEU A 61 -21.93 0.72 22.11
C LEU A 61 -21.69 -0.66 22.74
N GLU A 62 -22.73 -1.35 23.24
CA GLU A 62 -22.59 -2.70 23.78
C GLU A 62 -22.23 -3.69 22.67
N VAL A 63 -22.90 -3.60 21.52
CA VAL A 63 -22.59 -4.40 20.32
C VAL A 63 -21.17 -4.11 19.81
N LEU A 64 -20.76 -2.84 19.78
CA LEU A 64 -19.38 -2.48 19.43
C LEU A 64 -18.35 -3.03 20.42
N SER A 65 -18.69 -3.09 21.71
CA SER A 65 -17.81 -3.68 22.73
C SER A 65 -17.62 -5.18 22.49
N GLU A 66 -18.68 -5.92 22.20
CA GLU A 66 -18.58 -7.36 21.88
C GLU A 66 -17.71 -7.63 20.65
N ALA A 67 -17.89 -6.84 19.58
CA ALA A 67 -17.07 -6.94 18.39
C ALA A 67 -15.59 -6.62 18.69
N SER A 68 -15.35 -5.60 19.52
CA SER A 68 -14.00 -5.20 19.93
C SER A 68 -13.32 -6.29 20.79
N ASP A 69 -14.05 -6.98 21.64
CA ASP A 69 -13.51 -8.09 22.42
C ASP A 69 -13.13 -9.30 21.55
N TYR A 70 -13.90 -9.57 20.48
CA TYR A 70 -13.50 -10.55 19.48
C TYR A 70 -12.20 -10.14 18.77
N PHE A 71 -12.15 -8.90 18.25
CA PHE A 71 -10.98 -8.42 17.52
C PHE A 71 -9.74 -8.21 18.41
N ARG A 72 -9.91 -8.07 19.72
CA ARG A 72 -8.79 -8.08 20.67
C ARG A 72 -8.04 -9.41 20.65
N LYS A 73 -8.77 -10.54 20.61
CA LYS A 73 -8.16 -11.87 20.47
C LYS A 73 -7.41 -12.01 19.14
N VAL A 74 -7.95 -11.43 18.07
CA VAL A 74 -7.29 -11.40 16.75
C VAL A 74 -6.03 -10.56 16.80
N ALA A 75 -6.07 -9.37 17.41
CA ALA A 75 -4.92 -8.50 17.58
C ALA A 75 -3.82 -9.18 18.40
N ASP A 76 -4.17 -9.86 19.50
CA ASP A 76 -3.22 -10.61 20.33
C ASP A 76 -2.55 -11.75 19.53
N ARG A 77 -3.32 -12.48 18.72
CA ARG A 77 -2.76 -13.48 17.80
C ARG A 77 -1.79 -12.84 16.81
N LEU A 78 -2.18 -11.75 16.14
CA LEU A 78 -1.33 -11.06 15.18
C LEU A 78 -0.04 -10.51 15.81
N LYS A 79 -0.09 -10.09 17.08
CA LYS A 79 1.12 -9.71 17.84
C LYS A 79 2.02 -10.92 18.11
N ALA A 80 1.44 -12.03 18.57
CA ALA A 80 2.17 -13.27 18.84
C ALA A 80 2.85 -13.83 17.58
N ASP A 81 2.16 -13.75 16.44
CA ASP A 81 2.65 -14.18 15.13
C ASP A 81 3.69 -13.19 14.53
N GLY A 82 3.87 -12.01 15.13
CA GLY A 82 4.81 -10.99 14.67
C GLY A 82 4.30 -10.09 13.53
N PHE A 83 3.02 -10.20 13.16
CA PHE A 83 2.39 -9.35 12.13
C PHE A 83 1.99 -7.97 12.63
N LEU A 84 1.66 -7.83 13.92
CA LEU A 84 1.27 -6.55 14.53
C LEU A 84 2.33 -6.06 15.52
N SER A 85 2.77 -4.80 15.37
CA SER A 85 3.76 -4.16 16.25
C SER A 85 3.15 -3.01 17.02
N ASP A 86 3.44 -2.91 18.33
CA ASP A 86 3.00 -1.77 19.14
C ASP A 86 3.58 -0.43 18.69
N LYS A 87 4.66 -0.43 17.88
CA LYS A 87 5.24 0.80 17.35
C LYS A 87 4.30 1.50 16.38
N VAL A 88 3.55 0.75 15.56
CA VAL A 88 2.65 1.33 14.55
C VAL A 88 1.33 1.83 15.14
N LEU A 89 1.00 1.43 16.37
CA LEU A 89 -0.19 1.88 17.10
C LEU A 89 0.00 3.24 17.79
N LYS A 90 1.24 3.76 17.84
CA LYS A 90 1.57 5.02 18.50
C LYS A 90 1.47 6.21 17.54
N VAL A 91 1.08 7.35 18.09
CA VAL A 91 1.09 8.64 17.38
C VAL A 91 2.51 8.97 16.94
N ASN A 92 2.66 9.36 15.68
CA ASN A 92 3.89 9.81 15.08
C ASN A 92 3.69 11.15 14.35
N ILE A 93 3.97 12.25 15.07
CA ILE A 93 3.83 13.62 14.54
C ILE A 93 4.73 13.90 13.33
N LYS A 94 5.80 13.11 13.12
CA LYS A 94 6.71 13.31 11.98
C LYS A 94 6.00 13.12 10.65
N ALA A 95 4.90 12.37 10.61
CA ALA A 95 4.07 12.23 9.41
C ALA A 95 3.45 13.57 8.97
N LEU A 96 3.17 14.50 9.90
CA LEU A 96 2.72 15.87 9.57
C LEU A 96 3.83 16.69 8.90
N MET A 97 5.09 16.41 9.22
CA MET A 97 6.23 17.16 8.68
C MET A 97 6.65 16.65 7.31
N TYR A 98 6.78 15.33 7.15
CA TYR A 98 7.39 14.75 5.95
C TYR A 98 6.37 14.31 4.90
N GLN A 99 5.08 14.26 5.24
CA GLN A 99 4.00 13.81 4.34
C GLN A 99 4.25 12.42 3.71
N VAL A 100 5.06 11.59 4.36
CA VAL A 100 5.36 10.22 3.92
C VAL A 100 4.27 9.29 4.46
N PRO A 101 3.51 8.59 3.61
CA PRO A 101 2.52 7.61 4.05
C PRO A 101 3.16 6.53 4.94
N GLY A 102 2.42 6.02 5.93
CA GLY A 102 2.95 5.06 6.90
C GLY A 102 3.56 3.80 6.26
N GLY A 103 2.89 3.22 5.27
CA GLY A 103 3.39 2.05 4.53
C GLY A 103 4.68 2.34 3.74
N MET A 104 4.80 3.54 3.17
CA MET A 104 6.03 3.99 2.50
C MET A 104 7.18 4.13 3.51
N LEU A 105 6.91 4.67 4.70
CA LEU A 105 7.93 4.86 5.73
C LEU A 105 8.56 3.55 6.20
N SER A 106 7.74 2.52 6.45
CA SER A 106 8.22 1.20 6.86
C SER A 106 9.12 0.57 5.79
N ASN A 107 8.73 0.70 4.51
CA ASN A 107 9.54 0.19 3.40
C ASN A 107 10.88 0.91 3.28
N LEU A 108 10.89 2.24 3.38
CA LEU A 108 12.13 3.04 3.37
C LEU A 108 13.11 2.60 4.45
N ILE A 109 12.62 2.37 5.68
CA ILE A 109 13.45 1.90 6.81
C ILE A 109 14.05 0.53 6.50
N ASN A 110 13.26 -0.39 5.95
CA ASN A 110 13.76 -1.72 5.59
C ASN A 110 14.82 -1.65 4.48
N GLN A 111 14.58 -0.86 3.42
CA GLN A 111 15.54 -0.67 2.33
C GLN A 111 16.88 -0.10 2.83
N LEU A 112 16.85 0.89 3.72
CA LEU A 112 18.08 1.46 4.31
C LEU A 112 18.81 0.47 5.22
N LYS A 113 18.07 -0.39 5.92
CA LYS A 113 18.66 -1.44 6.76
C LYS A 113 19.36 -2.50 5.90
N GLU A 114 18.72 -2.96 4.83
CA GLU A 114 19.30 -3.93 3.88
C GLU A 114 20.59 -3.40 3.21
N GLN A 115 20.66 -2.08 3.00
CA GLN A 115 21.82 -1.41 2.42
C GLN A 115 22.87 -0.96 3.45
N ASN A 116 22.71 -1.31 4.74
CA ASN A 116 23.56 -0.85 5.84
C ASN A 116 23.72 0.68 5.90
N ALA A 117 22.67 1.43 5.54
CA ALA A 117 22.63 2.89 5.44
C ALA A 117 21.56 3.51 6.35
N SER A 118 21.27 2.88 7.50
CA SER A 118 20.22 3.34 8.43
C SER A 118 20.49 4.71 9.04
N ASP A 119 21.76 5.15 9.07
CA ASP A 119 22.20 6.49 9.46
C ASP A 119 21.72 7.58 8.50
N LYS A 120 21.48 7.25 7.22
CA LYS A 120 21.00 8.18 6.18
C LYS A 120 19.50 8.44 6.19
N TYR A 121 18.78 7.92 7.18
CA TYR A 121 17.31 8.00 7.23
C TYR A 121 16.77 9.43 7.14
N GLN A 122 17.38 10.37 7.86
CA GLN A 122 16.93 11.77 7.86
C GLN A 122 17.16 12.43 6.48
N GLU A 123 18.29 12.16 5.83
CA GLU A 123 18.58 12.66 4.48
C GLU A 123 17.56 12.14 3.46
N VAL A 124 17.13 10.87 3.56
CA VAL A 124 16.08 10.31 2.70
C VAL A 124 14.75 11.04 2.89
N LEU A 125 14.35 11.31 4.14
CA LEU A 125 13.11 12.04 4.41
C LEU A 125 13.11 13.46 3.81
N GLU A 126 14.27 14.11 3.79
CA GLU A 126 14.46 15.43 3.18
C GLU A 126 14.53 15.37 1.64
N GLU A 127 14.96 14.24 1.08
CA GLU A 127 15.03 14.02 -0.37
C GLU A 127 13.67 13.69 -0.99
N VAL A 128 12.78 13.00 -0.27
CA VAL A 128 11.41 12.66 -0.74
C VAL A 128 10.64 13.86 -1.34
N PRO A 129 10.50 15.02 -0.67
CA PRO A 129 9.78 16.16 -1.24
C PRO A 129 10.48 16.75 -2.47
N ARG A 130 11.81 16.65 -2.57
CA ARG A 130 12.57 17.10 -3.75
C ARG A 130 12.32 16.18 -4.94
N VAL A 131 12.40 14.86 -4.73
CA VAL A 131 12.05 13.88 -5.77
C VAL A 131 10.60 14.04 -6.21
N ARG A 132 9.67 14.21 -5.27
CA ARG A 132 8.25 14.45 -5.58
C ARG A 132 8.07 15.68 -6.48
N LYS A 133 8.78 16.77 -6.21
CA LYS A 133 8.77 17.97 -7.06
C LYS A 133 9.29 17.67 -8.46
N ASP A 134 10.46 17.06 -8.56
CA ASP A 134 11.11 16.78 -9.85
C ASP A 134 10.29 15.80 -10.71
N LEU A 135 9.48 14.95 -10.07
CA LEU A 135 8.56 14.03 -10.75
C LEU A 135 7.16 14.65 -10.99
N GLY A 136 6.98 15.96 -10.90
CA GLY A 136 5.73 16.65 -11.25
C GLY A 136 4.63 16.57 -10.19
N TYR A 137 5.01 16.46 -8.92
CA TYR A 137 4.12 16.41 -7.75
C TYR A 137 3.04 15.31 -7.75
N PRO A 138 3.38 14.03 -8.05
CA PRO A 138 2.40 12.96 -7.95
C PRO A 138 1.83 12.88 -6.52
N PRO A 139 0.55 12.49 -6.37
CA PRO A 139 0.01 12.12 -5.07
C PRO A 139 0.86 11.02 -4.44
N LEU A 140 1.12 11.06 -3.13
CA LEU A 140 1.88 9.99 -2.46
C LEU A 140 0.92 8.89 -2.01
N VAL A 141 0.46 8.09 -2.96
CA VAL A 141 -0.31 6.86 -2.75
C VAL A 141 0.27 5.76 -3.64
N THR A 142 -0.04 4.50 -3.36
CA THR A 142 0.40 3.39 -4.21
C THR A 142 -0.11 3.58 -5.64
N PRO A 143 0.73 3.42 -6.69
CA PRO A 143 2.14 3.00 -6.65
C PRO A 143 3.14 4.15 -6.46
N THR A 144 2.75 5.39 -6.76
CA THR A 144 3.60 6.59 -6.79
C THR A 144 4.39 6.88 -5.51
N SER A 145 3.85 6.58 -4.33
CA SER A 145 4.58 6.72 -3.05
C SER A 145 5.84 5.85 -3.01
N GLN A 146 5.76 4.60 -3.48
CA GLN A 146 6.89 3.69 -3.52
C GLN A 146 7.94 4.11 -4.56
N ILE A 147 7.49 4.64 -5.70
CA ILE A 147 8.37 5.16 -6.77
C ILE A 147 9.20 6.33 -6.24
N VAL A 148 8.53 7.35 -5.68
CA VAL A 148 9.20 8.53 -5.09
C VAL A 148 10.13 8.12 -3.95
N GLY A 149 9.67 7.23 -3.06
CA GLY A 149 10.45 6.77 -1.92
C GLY A 149 11.72 6.03 -2.32
N THR A 150 11.59 5.05 -3.22
CA THR A 150 12.72 4.25 -3.69
C THR A 150 13.74 5.12 -4.42
N GLN A 151 13.28 6.06 -5.25
CA GLN A 151 14.18 6.99 -5.93
C GLN A 151 14.89 7.93 -4.95
N ALA A 152 14.24 8.37 -3.87
CA ALA A 152 14.88 9.16 -2.82
C ALA A 152 15.98 8.38 -2.08
N VAL A 153 15.74 7.09 -1.76
CA VAL A 153 16.77 6.20 -1.18
C VAL A 153 17.96 6.08 -2.12
N LEU A 154 17.73 5.84 -3.42
CA LEU A 154 18.81 5.71 -4.40
C LEU A 154 19.64 6.98 -4.51
N ASN A 155 19.00 8.15 -4.57
CA ASN A 155 19.69 9.44 -4.63
C ASN A 155 20.64 9.64 -3.44
N VAL A 156 20.18 9.34 -2.23
CA VAL A 156 20.93 9.54 -0.98
C VAL A 156 22.02 8.48 -0.77
N VAL A 157 21.72 7.21 -1.05
CA VAL A 157 22.70 6.13 -0.88
C VAL A 157 23.84 6.28 -1.88
N MET A 158 23.54 6.64 -3.14
CA MET A 158 24.55 6.84 -4.18
C MET A 158 25.29 8.18 -4.10
N GLY A 159 24.82 9.11 -3.26
CA GLY A 159 25.41 10.44 -3.10
C GLY A 159 25.26 11.36 -4.31
N GLU A 160 24.41 11.00 -5.28
CA GLU A 160 24.20 11.75 -6.51
C GLU A 160 22.76 11.54 -7.01
N ARG A 161 22.02 12.65 -7.19
CA ARG A 161 20.61 12.61 -7.60
C ARG A 161 20.48 12.03 -9.01
N TYR A 162 19.60 11.05 -9.17
CA TYR A 162 19.29 10.42 -10.46
C TYR A 162 20.50 9.82 -11.16
N LYS A 163 21.55 9.42 -10.43
CA LYS A 163 22.66 8.62 -10.98
C LYS A 163 22.14 7.29 -11.53
N MET A 164 21.23 6.66 -10.77
CA MET A 164 20.42 5.53 -11.21
C MET A 164 18.95 5.95 -11.14
N VAL A 165 18.20 5.63 -12.19
CA VAL A 165 16.76 5.92 -12.30
C VAL A 165 16.03 4.60 -12.50
N THR A 166 15.10 4.28 -11.60
CA THR A 166 14.35 3.01 -11.66
C THR A 166 13.39 2.98 -12.85
N LYS A 167 13.03 1.78 -13.32
CA LYS A 167 12.06 1.61 -14.42
C LYS A 167 10.75 2.35 -14.13
N GLU A 168 10.25 2.24 -12.89
CA GLU A 168 9.01 2.86 -12.45
C GLU A 168 9.11 4.38 -12.43
N THR A 169 10.28 4.93 -12.07
CA THR A 169 10.52 6.38 -12.13
C THR A 169 10.55 6.87 -13.58
N LYS A 170 11.18 6.10 -14.48
CA LYS A 170 11.15 6.41 -15.92
C LYS A 170 9.71 6.36 -16.47
N GLY A 171 8.93 5.34 -16.14
CA GLY A 171 7.54 5.20 -16.56
C GLY A 171 6.65 6.33 -16.02
N LEU A 172 6.86 6.75 -14.77
CA LEU A 172 6.14 7.89 -14.18
C LEU A 172 6.41 9.19 -14.93
N LEU A 173 7.68 9.46 -15.27
CA LEU A 173 8.06 10.60 -16.10
C LEU A 173 7.41 10.52 -17.49
N HIS A 174 7.42 9.34 -18.10
CA HIS A 174 6.89 9.11 -19.44
C HIS A 174 5.36 9.22 -19.51
N GLY A 175 4.65 9.07 -18.40
CA GLY A 175 3.18 9.13 -18.33
C GLY A 175 2.49 7.76 -18.24
N GLU A 176 3.24 6.66 -18.02
CA GLU A 176 2.68 5.29 -17.87
C GLU A 176 1.75 5.15 -16.65
N TYR A 177 1.86 6.07 -15.68
CA TYR A 177 1.03 6.13 -14.47
C TYR A 177 -0.04 7.23 -14.53
N GLY A 178 -0.29 7.79 -15.72
CA GLY A 178 -1.27 8.84 -15.97
C GLY A 178 -0.67 10.25 -15.89
N THR A 179 -1.57 11.23 -15.81
CA THR A 179 -1.23 12.65 -15.86
C THR A 179 -0.69 13.15 -14.53
N LEU A 180 0.45 13.83 -14.58
CA LEU A 180 1.06 14.47 -13.42
C LEU A 180 0.36 15.82 -13.12
N PRO A 181 0.20 16.22 -11.85
CA PRO A 181 -0.36 17.51 -11.49
C PRO A 181 0.45 18.72 -11.99
N ALA A 182 1.75 18.56 -12.15
CA ALA A 182 2.65 19.56 -12.72
C ALA A 182 3.60 18.92 -13.73
N GLU A 183 4.23 19.75 -14.57
CA GLU A 183 5.29 19.27 -15.45
C GLU A 183 6.47 18.75 -14.61
N PRO A 184 7.05 17.59 -14.98
CA PRO A 184 8.26 17.09 -14.35
C PRO A 184 9.46 17.97 -14.71
N ASP A 185 10.56 17.79 -13.99
CA ASP A 185 11.80 18.49 -14.27
C ASP A 185 12.27 18.19 -15.72
N PRO A 186 12.45 19.23 -16.56
CA PRO A 186 12.72 19.04 -17.99
C PRO A 186 14.12 18.46 -18.24
N GLU A 187 15.11 18.76 -17.40
CA GLU A 187 16.46 18.22 -17.53
C GLU A 187 16.50 16.75 -17.15
N LEU A 188 15.76 16.36 -16.10
CA LEU A 188 15.57 14.96 -15.72
C LEU A 188 14.84 14.19 -16.80
N TYR A 189 13.75 14.74 -17.35
CA TYR A 189 13.01 14.10 -18.44
C TYR A 189 13.93 13.87 -19.64
N LYS A 190 14.65 14.90 -20.08
CA LYS A 190 15.59 14.83 -21.20
C LYS A 190 16.72 13.84 -20.95
N LYS A 191 17.24 13.75 -19.72
CA LYS A 191 18.26 12.76 -19.33
C LYS A 191 17.77 11.32 -19.49
N VAL A 192 16.48 11.06 -19.24
CA VAL A 192 15.91 9.71 -19.18
C VAL A 192 15.34 9.27 -20.53
N TRP A 193 14.61 10.16 -21.21
CA TRP A 193 13.82 9.88 -22.41
C TRP A 193 14.23 10.71 -23.64
N GLY A 194 15.22 11.60 -23.50
CA GLY A 194 15.63 12.48 -24.59
C GLY A 194 14.48 13.38 -25.05
N ASP A 195 14.18 13.32 -26.35
CA ASP A 195 13.10 14.08 -26.99
C ASP A 195 11.83 13.24 -27.21
N GLU A 196 11.72 12.05 -26.61
CA GLU A 196 10.53 11.22 -26.75
C GLU A 196 9.29 11.91 -26.15
N PRO A 197 8.16 11.92 -26.87
CA PRO A 197 6.95 12.54 -26.37
C PRO A 197 6.38 11.75 -25.18
N ARG A 198 5.82 12.48 -24.22
CA ARG A 198 5.11 11.87 -23.08
C ARG A 198 3.80 11.23 -23.54
N ILE A 199 3.40 10.15 -22.87
CA ILE A 199 2.05 9.58 -22.96
C ILE A 199 1.07 10.58 -22.34
N THR A 200 0.11 11.03 -23.15
CA THR A 200 -0.92 12.00 -22.74
C THR A 200 -2.34 11.42 -22.71
N CYS A 201 -2.53 10.24 -23.28
CA CYS A 201 -3.78 9.48 -23.18
C CYS A 201 -3.83 8.64 -21.90
N ARG A 202 -4.96 7.97 -21.64
CA ARG A 202 -5.05 6.98 -20.56
C ARG A 202 -4.14 5.80 -20.92
N PRO A 203 -3.14 5.42 -20.10
CA PRO A 203 -2.17 4.38 -20.46
C PRO A 203 -2.80 3.04 -20.85
N ALA A 204 -3.93 2.68 -20.24
CA ALA A 204 -4.69 1.47 -20.56
C ALA A 204 -5.28 1.46 -21.98
N ASP A 205 -5.42 2.61 -22.66
CA ASP A 205 -5.87 2.67 -24.06
C ASP A 205 -4.82 2.14 -25.03
N LEU A 206 -3.56 2.00 -24.58
CA LEU A 206 -2.45 1.44 -25.35
C LEU A 206 -2.29 -0.08 -25.13
N ILE A 207 -3.10 -0.68 -24.26
CA ILE A 207 -3.05 -2.10 -23.92
C ILE A 207 -4.23 -2.82 -24.58
N PRO A 208 -4.00 -3.85 -25.42
CA PRO A 208 -5.10 -4.61 -26.02
C PRO A 208 -5.84 -5.45 -24.97
N PRO A 209 -7.10 -5.88 -25.21
CA PRO A 209 -7.76 -6.84 -24.34
C PRO A 209 -7.00 -8.18 -24.28
N GLU A 210 -6.61 -8.62 -23.07
CA GLU A 210 -5.77 -9.82 -22.87
C GLU A 210 -6.49 -10.98 -22.17
N TYR A 211 -7.79 -10.83 -21.85
CA TYR A 211 -8.52 -11.83 -21.07
C TYR A 211 -8.48 -13.25 -21.69
N GLU A 212 -8.79 -13.39 -22.99
CA GLU A 212 -8.80 -14.69 -23.67
C GLU A 212 -7.40 -15.34 -23.71
N LYS A 213 -6.36 -14.51 -23.82
CA LYS A 213 -4.96 -14.97 -23.73
C LYS A 213 -4.68 -15.55 -22.35
N PHE A 214 -4.99 -14.83 -21.28
CA PHE A 214 -4.78 -15.31 -19.91
C PHE A 214 -5.63 -16.55 -19.59
N LYS A 215 -6.84 -16.65 -20.15
CA LYS A 215 -7.71 -17.82 -19.99
C LYS A 215 -7.09 -19.08 -20.59
N GLU A 216 -6.49 -18.98 -21.77
CA GLU A 216 -5.78 -20.11 -22.37
C GLU A 216 -4.49 -20.44 -21.62
N GLU A 217 -3.73 -19.45 -21.13
CA GLU A 217 -2.51 -19.65 -20.35
C GLU A 217 -2.78 -20.35 -19.00
N VAL A 218 -3.87 -19.99 -18.32
CA VAL A 218 -4.23 -20.55 -17.00
C VAL A 218 -5.06 -21.85 -17.10
N LYS A 219 -5.42 -22.30 -18.30
CA LYS A 219 -6.22 -23.52 -18.53
C LYS A 219 -5.76 -24.75 -17.75
N PRO A 220 -4.46 -25.02 -17.54
CA PRO A 220 -4.04 -26.13 -16.69
C PRO A 220 -4.53 -26.01 -15.24
N TYR A 221 -4.73 -24.79 -14.73
CA TYR A 221 -5.10 -24.48 -13.34
C TYR A 221 -6.56 -24.00 -13.18
N TYR A 222 -7.26 -23.75 -14.28
CA TYR A 222 -8.57 -23.15 -14.31
C TYR A 222 -9.63 -24.01 -13.59
N GLU A 223 -10.19 -23.50 -12.51
CA GLU A 223 -11.36 -24.05 -11.82
C GLU A 223 -12.54 -23.06 -11.85
N GLN A 224 -12.24 -21.75 -11.84
CA GLN A 224 -13.23 -20.67 -11.85
C GLN A 224 -12.68 -19.41 -12.55
N GLU A 225 -13.58 -18.48 -12.83
CA GLU A 225 -13.28 -17.24 -13.55
C GLU A 225 -12.22 -16.38 -12.83
N GLU A 226 -12.28 -16.37 -11.49
CA GLU A 226 -11.34 -15.65 -10.62
C GLU A 226 -9.90 -16.16 -10.74
N ASP A 227 -9.67 -17.36 -11.27
CA ASP A 227 -8.32 -17.87 -11.53
C ASP A 227 -7.69 -17.13 -12.72
N VAL A 228 -8.47 -16.82 -13.75
CA VAL A 228 -8.01 -15.99 -14.88
C VAL A 228 -7.65 -14.60 -14.40
N LEU A 229 -8.49 -14.01 -13.54
CA LEU A 229 -8.25 -12.68 -12.99
C LEU A 229 -7.04 -12.66 -12.04
N SER A 230 -6.90 -13.67 -11.19
CA SER A 230 -5.75 -13.81 -10.28
C SER A 230 -4.45 -13.96 -11.08
N TYR A 231 -4.48 -14.77 -12.14
CA TYR A 231 -3.35 -14.93 -13.05
C TYR A 231 -3.04 -13.63 -13.79
N ALA A 232 -4.05 -12.92 -14.31
CA ALA A 232 -3.87 -11.65 -15.02
C ALA A 232 -3.21 -10.58 -14.13
N LEU A 233 -3.56 -10.52 -12.85
CA LEU A 233 -3.00 -9.55 -11.91
C LEU A 233 -1.63 -9.97 -11.35
N PHE A 234 -1.44 -11.26 -11.06
CA PHE A 234 -0.25 -11.78 -10.40
C PHE A 234 0.21 -13.13 -10.96
N PRO A 235 0.68 -13.23 -12.22
CA PRO A 235 0.91 -14.50 -12.90
C PRO A 235 1.76 -15.50 -12.10
N GLN A 236 2.88 -15.01 -11.54
CA GLN A 236 3.82 -15.84 -10.77
C GLN A 236 3.28 -16.27 -9.41
N VAL A 237 2.54 -15.40 -8.72
CA VAL A 237 1.98 -15.69 -7.39
C VAL A 237 0.78 -16.61 -7.52
N ALA A 238 -0.10 -16.32 -8.48
CA ALA A 238 -1.29 -17.09 -8.78
C ALA A 238 -0.93 -18.53 -9.17
N THR A 239 0.06 -18.72 -10.05
CA THR A 239 0.49 -20.07 -10.46
C THR A 239 0.90 -20.93 -9.26
N LYS A 240 1.75 -20.38 -8.37
CA LYS A 240 2.16 -21.08 -7.14
C LYS A 240 0.98 -21.38 -6.21
N PHE A 241 0.06 -20.44 -6.08
CA PHE A 241 -1.16 -20.63 -5.29
C PHE A 241 -2.04 -21.74 -5.87
N PHE A 242 -2.20 -21.80 -7.20
CA PHE A 242 -2.99 -22.85 -7.86
C PHE A 242 -2.36 -24.24 -7.68
N GLU A 243 -1.03 -24.33 -7.77
CA GLU A 243 -0.29 -25.57 -7.50
C GLU A 243 -0.55 -26.07 -6.08
N GLN A 244 -0.45 -25.18 -5.08
CA GLN A 244 -0.74 -25.50 -3.69
C GLN A 244 -2.21 -25.90 -3.46
N ARG A 245 -3.15 -25.20 -4.11
CA ARG A 245 -4.58 -25.53 -4.06
C ARG A 245 -4.83 -26.96 -4.57
N LYS A 246 -4.25 -27.30 -5.72
CA LYS A 246 -4.36 -28.65 -6.30
C LYS A 246 -3.72 -29.72 -5.44
N ALA A 247 -2.50 -29.49 -4.93
CA ALA A 247 -1.82 -30.44 -4.05
C ALA A 247 -2.68 -30.79 -2.84
N LYS A 248 -3.29 -29.76 -2.21
CA LYS A 248 -4.21 -29.94 -1.07
C LYS A 248 -5.48 -30.71 -1.42
N LEU A 249 -6.06 -30.50 -2.62
CA LEU A 249 -7.27 -31.21 -3.06
C LEU A 249 -6.99 -32.69 -3.37
N HIS A 250 -5.82 -33.03 -3.87
CA HIS A 250 -5.44 -34.39 -4.23
C HIS A 250 -4.78 -35.19 -3.09
N GLY A 251 -4.72 -34.63 -1.87
CA GLY A 251 -4.14 -35.30 -0.70
C GLY A 251 -2.64 -35.57 -0.83
N VAL A 252 -1.94 -34.84 -1.70
CA VAL A 252 -0.48 -34.87 -1.78
C VAL A 252 0.02 -34.02 -0.62
N ASP A 253 0.20 -34.66 0.53
CA ASP A 253 0.85 -34.04 1.69
C ASP A 253 2.28 -33.68 1.28
N ASN A 254 2.64 -32.39 1.36
CA ASN A 254 3.98 -31.86 1.13
C ASN A 254 5.05 -32.40 2.13
N VAL A 255 4.72 -33.42 2.92
CA VAL A 255 5.54 -33.99 4.01
C VAL A 255 6.33 -35.23 3.56
N LEU A 256 6.03 -35.84 2.40
CA LEU A 256 6.76 -37.03 1.89
C LEU A 256 7.49 -36.74 0.58
N GLY A 257 8.52 -35.89 0.64
CA GLY A 257 9.54 -35.84 -0.39
C GLY A 257 10.45 -37.07 -0.32
N SER A 258 10.10 -38.14 -1.04
CA SER A 258 11.03 -39.26 -1.28
C SER A 258 11.99 -38.90 -2.41
N LYS A 259 13.29 -38.80 -2.09
CA LYS A 259 14.36 -38.63 -3.09
C LYS A 259 14.50 -39.82 -4.06
N GLU A 260 13.85 -40.94 -3.79
CA GLU A 260 13.91 -42.13 -4.66
C GLU A 260 12.94 -42.05 -5.85
N GLU A 261 11.89 -41.21 -5.78
CA GLU A 261 10.83 -41.16 -6.80
C GLU A 261 10.88 -39.90 -7.71
N ASN A 262 11.88 -39.03 -7.55
CA ASN A 262 12.02 -37.80 -8.34
C ASN A 262 10.78 -36.88 -8.28
N ILE A 263 10.03 -36.96 -7.17
CA ILE A 263 8.91 -36.06 -6.88
C ILE A 263 9.48 -34.92 -6.03
N HIS A 264 9.54 -33.73 -6.63
CA HIS A 264 9.96 -32.53 -5.91
C HIS A 264 8.81 -32.07 -4.99
N PRO A 265 9.05 -31.96 -3.67
CA PRO A 265 8.14 -31.23 -2.80
C PRO A 265 8.22 -29.74 -3.17
N VAL A 266 7.07 -29.11 -3.36
CA VAL A 266 6.93 -27.64 -3.52
C VAL A 266 6.46 -27.04 -2.22
#